data_AF-A0A6G7BMZ0-F1
#
_entry.id   AF-A0A6G7BMZ0-F1
#
_cell.length_a   1.000
_cell.length_b   1.000
_cell.length_c   1.000
_cell.angle_alpha   90.00
_cell.angle_beta   90.00
_cell.angle_gamma   90.00
#
_symmetry.space_group_name_H-M   'P 1'
#
loop_
_entity.id
_entity.type
_entity.pdbx_description
1 polymer ?
#
loop_
_entity_poly.entity_id
_entity_poly.type
_entity_poly.pdbx_seq_one_letter_code
_entity_poly.pdbx_strand_id
1 'polypeptide(L)'
;STPRRPYEKSRLDQELKLLGEYGLRNKRELWIVKMLLAKIRKAARELLTLDEKDPRRLFQGNALLRRLVRTGVLEESRMKLDYVLGLKNEDFLERRLQTQVFKLGLAKSIHHARVLIKQGHIRVRKQVVNVPSFIV
;
A
#
# COMPACT_ATOMS: atom_id res chain seq x y z
N SER A 1 -6.49 -7.83 9.63
CA SER A 1 -7.33 -8.56 10.61
C SER A 1 -8.78 -8.39 10.21
N THR A 2 -9.65 -9.33 10.55
CA THR A 2 -11.10 -9.14 10.41
C THR A 2 -11.56 -7.96 11.28
N PRO A 3 -12.48 -7.11 10.81
CA PRO A 3 -12.98 -5.99 11.58
C PRO A 3 -13.77 -6.50 12.80
N ARG A 4 -13.64 -5.82 13.95
CA ARG A 4 -14.34 -6.19 15.19
C ARG A 4 -15.85 -6.04 15.09
N ARG A 5 -16.32 -5.03 14.35
CA ARG A 5 -17.74 -4.74 14.10
C ARG A 5 -18.10 -5.09 12.65
N PRO A 6 -18.84 -6.18 12.42
CA PRO A 6 -19.09 -6.66 11.05
C PRO A 6 -20.03 -5.75 10.24
N TYR A 7 -21.06 -5.15 10.86
CA TYR A 7 -22.17 -4.49 10.14
C TYR A 7 -22.20 -2.96 10.27
N GLU A 8 -21.04 -2.33 10.42
CA GLU A 8 -20.94 -0.87 10.49
C GLU A 8 -21.08 -0.24 9.10
N LYS A 9 -22.19 0.48 8.86
CA LYS A 9 -22.56 1.04 7.55
C LYS A 9 -21.47 1.92 6.94
N SER A 10 -20.97 2.89 7.70
CA SER A 10 -19.91 3.82 7.25
C SER A 10 -18.66 3.10 6.76
N ARG A 11 -18.24 2.04 7.46
CA ARG A 11 -17.10 1.21 7.07
C ARG A 11 -17.40 0.43 5.79
N LEU A 12 -18.58 -0.16 5.67
CA LEU A 12 -18.97 -0.93 4.49
C LEU A 12 -18.97 -0.06 3.23
N ASP A 13 -19.51 1.15 3.32
CA ASP A 13 -19.58 2.10 2.21
C ASP A 13 -18.18 2.56 1.78
N GLN A 14 -17.31 2.92 2.74
CA GLN A 14 -15.92 3.28 2.46
C GLN A 14 -15.12 2.14 1.82
N GLU A 15 -15.28 0.91 2.34
CA GLU A 15 -14.61 -0.25 1.76
C GLU A 15 -15.12 -0.52 0.34
N LEU A 16 -16.43 -0.40 0.09
CA LEU A 16 -17.01 -0.64 -1.23
C LEU A 16 -16.51 0.38 -2.27
N LYS A 17 -16.39 1.66 -1.87
CA LYS A 17 -15.78 2.70 -2.71
C LYS A 17 -14.35 2.34 -3.13
N LEU A 18 -13.50 2.00 -2.16
CA LEU A 18 -12.11 1.59 -2.45
C LEU A 18 -12.02 0.30 -3.28
N LEU A 19 -12.93 -0.65 -3.07
CA LEU A 19 -12.99 -1.87 -3.86
C LEU A 19 -13.29 -1.57 -5.34
N GLY A 20 -14.21 -0.64 -5.61
CA GLY A 20 -14.55 -0.20 -6.96
C GLY A 20 -13.43 0.59 -7.62
N GLU A 21 -12.90 1.60 -6.93
CA GLU A 21 -11.82 2.47 -7.46
C GLU A 21 -10.54 1.71 -7.79
N TYR A 22 -10.19 0.69 -7.00
CA TYR A 22 -8.95 -0.07 -7.17
C TYR A 22 -9.16 -1.46 -7.78
N GLY A 23 -10.40 -1.83 -8.14
CA GLY A 23 -10.77 -3.11 -8.75
C GLY A 23 -10.28 -4.32 -7.97
N LEU A 24 -10.53 -4.29 -6.66
CA LEU A 24 -10.16 -5.35 -5.73
C LEU A 24 -11.13 -6.52 -5.82
N ARG A 25 -10.64 -7.77 -5.71
CA ARG A 25 -11.52 -8.96 -5.77
C ARG A 25 -12.38 -9.11 -4.51
N ASN A 26 -11.83 -8.78 -3.34
CA ASN A 26 -12.49 -9.00 -2.07
C ASN A 26 -12.03 -7.98 -1.01
N LYS A 27 -12.82 -7.87 0.06
CA LYS A 27 -12.47 -7.05 1.23
C LYS A 27 -11.20 -7.54 1.94
N ARG A 28 -10.81 -8.81 1.76
CA ARG A 28 -9.58 -9.36 2.33
C ARG A 28 -8.34 -8.66 1.77
N GLU A 29 -8.29 -8.35 0.48
CA GLU A 29 -7.17 -7.58 -0.12
C GLU A 29 -7.01 -6.23 0.58
N LEU A 30 -8.12 -5.52 0.82
CA LEU A 30 -8.11 -4.26 1.55
C LEU A 30 -7.68 -4.44 3.02
N TRP A 31 -8.14 -5.50 3.70
CA TRP A 31 -7.78 -5.76 5.09
C TRP A 31 -6.31 -6.14 5.28
N ILE A 32 -5.68 -6.74 4.27
CA ILE A 32 -4.23 -7.01 4.27
C ILE A 32 -3.46 -5.70 4.24
N VAL A 33 -3.84 -4.77 3.35
CA VAL A 33 -3.23 -3.43 3.27
C VAL A 33 -3.44 -2.65 4.57
N LYS A 34 -4.66 -2.65 5.11
CA LYS A 34 -4.96 -2.04 6.43
C LYS A 34 -4.08 -2.61 7.54
N MET A 35 -3.87 -3.93 7.56
CA MET A 35 -2.99 -4.57 8.55
C MET A 35 -1.52 -4.15 8.37
N LEU A 36 -1.03 -4.12 7.13
CA LEU A 36 0.33 -3.70 6.82
C LEU A 36 0.59 -2.26 7.29
N LEU A 37 -0.31 -1.35 6.95
CA LEU A 37 -0.27 0.04 7.37
C LEU A 37 -0.32 0.17 8.90
N ALA A 38 -1.19 -0.60 9.57
CA ALA A 38 -1.25 -0.62 11.03
C ALA A 38 0.07 -1.08 11.68
N LYS A 39 0.76 -2.08 11.11
CA LYS A 39 2.08 -2.52 11.57
C LYS A 39 3.13 -1.42 11.39
N ILE A 40 3.13 -0.76 10.24
CA ILE A 40 4.06 0.34 9.93
C ILE A 40 3.84 1.51 10.89
N ARG A 41 2.58 1.94 11.10
CA ARG A 41 2.26 3.01 12.06
C ARG A 41 2.58 2.64 13.50
N LYS A 42 2.41 1.37 13.89
CA LYS A 42 2.80 0.90 15.23
C LYS A 42 4.32 1.03 15.42
N ALA A 43 5.11 0.55 14.47
CA ALA A 43 6.57 0.69 14.51
C ALA A 43 7.00 2.16 14.55
N ALA A 44 6.39 3.02 13.73
CA ALA A 44 6.68 4.46 13.75
C ALA A 44 6.38 5.10 15.12
N ARG A 45 5.25 4.76 15.76
CA ARG A 45 4.92 5.26 17.11
C ARG A 45 5.93 4.83 18.17
N GLU A 46 6.35 3.57 18.17
CA GLU A 46 7.36 3.05 19.10
C GLU A 46 8.73 3.73 18.91
N LEU A 47 9.07 4.12 17.68
CA LEU A 47 10.31 4.86 17.41
C LEU A 47 10.20 6.34 17.78
N LEU A 48 9.02 6.94 17.64
CA LEU A 48 8.77 8.33 18.00
C LEU A 48 8.78 8.58 19.52
N THR A 49 8.53 7.55 20.33
CA THR A 49 8.64 7.64 21.80
C THR A 49 10.08 7.66 22.31
N LEU A 50 11.05 7.22 21.52
CA LEU A 50 12.46 7.24 21.88
C LEU A 50 13.06 8.62 21.60
N ASP A 51 14.16 8.95 22.29
CA ASP A 51 14.90 10.18 22.02
C ASP A 51 15.44 10.23 20.58
N GLU A 52 15.61 11.43 20.04
CA GLU A 52 16.03 11.64 18.65
C GLU A 52 17.42 11.05 18.34
N LYS A 53 18.31 11.04 19.35
CA LYS A 53 19.68 10.53 19.23
C LYS A 53 19.81 9.06 19.58
N ASP A 54 18.72 8.40 19.97
CA ASP A 54 18.76 6.98 20.31
C ASP A 54 19.19 6.13 19.09
N PRO A 55 20.18 5.24 19.24
CA PRO A 55 20.72 4.46 18.12
C PRO A 55 19.65 3.57 17.47
N ARG A 56 18.67 3.08 18.24
CA ARG A 56 17.58 2.26 17.70
C ARG A 56 16.65 3.10 16.84
N ARG A 57 16.33 4.33 17.25
CA ARG A 57 15.52 5.27 16.46
C ARG A 57 16.20 5.61 15.14
N LEU A 58 17.49 5.93 15.17
CA LEU A 58 18.25 6.25 13.97
C LEU A 58 18.33 5.06 13.01
N PHE A 59 18.65 3.87 13.51
CA PHE A 59 18.80 2.69 12.65
C PHE A 59 17.45 2.20 12.09
N GLN A 60 16.49 1.90 12.96
CA GLN A 60 15.20 1.35 12.57
C GLN A 60 14.33 2.38 11.84
N GLY A 61 14.40 3.65 12.26
CA GLY A 61 13.68 4.75 11.61
C GLY A 61 14.14 4.97 10.17
N ASN A 62 15.45 5.05 9.95
CA ASN A 62 16.00 5.18 8.59
C ASN A 62 15.70 3.95 7.73
N ALA A 63 15.74 2.74 8.31
CA ALA A 63 15.37 1.52 7.59
C ALA A 63 13.89 1.55 7.14
N LEU A 64 12.99 2.01 8.02
CA LEU A 64 11.56 2.14 7.72
C LEU A 64 11.32 3.16 6.60
N LEU A 65 11.93 4.34 6.70
CA LEU A 65 11.80 5.42 5.71
C LEU A 65 12.36 4.99 4.35
N ARG A 66 13.56 4.39 4.31
CA ARG A 66 14.14 3.87 3.07
C ARG A 66 13.24 2.85 2.38
N ARG A 67 12.61 1.95 3.15
CA ARG A 67 11.68 0.96 2.58
C ARG A 67 10.46 1.64 1.95
N LEU A 68 9.86 2.63 2.64
CA LEU A 68 8.67 3.33 2.17
C LEU A 68 8.93 4.16 0.91
N VAL A 69 10.09 4.85 0.88
CA VAL A 69 10.53 5.63 -0.28
C VAL A 69 10.83 4.71 -1.47
N ARG A 70 11.52 3.58 -1.24
CA ARG A 70 11.77 2.60 -2.30
C ARG A 70 10.50 2.02 -2.90
N THR A 71 9.45 1.83 -2.09
CA THR A 71 8.13 1.41 -2.59
C THR A 71 7.31 2.54 -3.21
N GLY A 72 7.78 3.79 -3.15
CA GLY A 72 7.09 4.96 -3.70
C GLY A 72 5.84 5.39 -2.92
N VAL A 73 5.67 4.93 -1.67
CA VAL A 73 4.55 5.32 -0.80
C VAL A 73 4.79 6.70 -0.17
N LEU A 74 6.06 7.06 0.02
CA LEU A 74 6.48 8.34 0.59
C LEU A 74 7.42 9.03 -0.41
N GLU A 75 7.21 10.33 -0.61
CA GLU A 75 8.10 11.16 -1.41
C GLU A 75 9.44 11.41 -0.69
N GLU A 76 10.52 11.57 -1.44
CA GLU A 76 11.86 11.83 -0.90
C GLU A 76 11.93 13.13 -0.08
N SER A 77 11.11 14.12 -0.45
CA SER A 77 10.97 15.39 0.28
C SER A 77 10.39 15.23 1.69
N ARG A 78 9.68 14.11 1.95
CA ARG A 78 8.94 13.85 3.20
C ARG A 78 9.57 12.74 4.04
N MET A 79 10.89 12.59 4.02
CA MET A 79 11.63 11.61 4.84
C MET A 79 11.68 11.97 6.34
N LYS A 80 10.52 12.10 6.99
CA LYS A 80 10.40 12.20 8.45
C LYS A 80 9.44 11.14 8.98
N LEU A 81 9.69 10.65 10.20
CA LEU A 81 8.86 9.62 10.83
C LEU A 81 7.42 10.09 11.06
N ASP A 82 7.19 11.38 11.25
CA ASP A 82 5.84 11.93 11.46
C ASP A 82 4.93 11.74 10.25
N TYR A 83 5.46 11.87 9.04
CA TYR A 83 4.69 11.65 7.80
C TYR A 83 4.22 10.20 7.64
N VAL A 84 4.92 9.24 8.26
CA VAL A 84 4.51 7.82 8.25
C VAL A 84 3.18 7.62 8.97
N LEU A 85 2.85 8.45 9.97
CA LEU A 85 1.57 8.39 10.67
C LEU A 85 0.41 8.86 9.79
N GLY A 86 0.67 9.81 8.89
CA GLY A 86 -0.33 10.38 7.96
C GLY A 86 -0.69 9.52 6.76
N LEU A 87 0.05 8.43 6.49
CA LEU A 87 -0.17 7.56 5.33
C LEU A 87 -1.58 6.99 5.29
N LYS A 88 -2.22 6.96 4.12
CA LYS A 88 -3.55 6.41 3.91
C LYS A 88 -3.49 5.02 3.27
N ASN A 89 -4.63 4.33 3.22
CA ASN A 89 -4.72 3.05 2.53
C ASN A 89 -4.56 3.23 1.00
N GLU A 90 -5.01 4.38 0.48
CA GLU A 90 -4.89 4.74 -0.93
C GLU A 90 -3.43 4.69 -1.39
N ASP A 91 -2.50 5.29 -0.63
CA ASP A 91 -1.08 5.37 -0.97
C ASP A 91 -0.47 4.00 -1.28
N PHE A 92 -0.87 2.95 -0.56
CA PHE A 92 -0.41 1.58 -0.81
C PHE A 92 -1.14 0.92 -1.99
N LEU A 93 -2.42 1.23 -2.19
CA LEU A 93 -3.20 0.70 -3.32
C LEU A 93 -2.75 1.31 -4.65
N GLU A 94 -2.23 2.54 -4.64
CA GLU A 94 -1.66 3.20 -5.81
C GLU A 94 -0.35 2.55 -6.30
N ARG A 95 0.40 1.93 -5.40
CA ARG A 95 1.69 1.27 -5.74
C ARG A 95 1.53 -0.16 -6.25
N ARG A 96 0.29 -0.66 -6.38
CA ARG A 96 0.05 -2.00 -6.93
C ARG A 96 0.29 -2.02 -8.45
N LEU A 97 0.77 -3.14 -8.96
CA LEU A 97 0.97 -3.33 -10.40
C LEU A 97 -0.33 -3.10 -11.18
N GLN A 98 -1.47 -3.54 -10.64
CA GLN A 98 -2.79 -3.32 -11.25
C GLN A 98 -3.09 -1.83 -11.49
N THR A 99 -2.85 -0.97 -10.51
CA THR A 99 -3.09 0.48 -10.63
C THR A 99 -2.04 1.16 -11.48
N GLN A 100 -0.78 0.76 -11.35
CA GLN A 100 0.31 1.30 -12.16
C GLN A 100 0.10 1.02 -13.65
N VAL A 101 -0.29 -0.21 -14.02
CA VAL A 101 -0.59 -0.58 -15.42
C VAL A 101 -1.74 0.25 -15.99
N PHE A 102 -2.76 0.55 -15.17
CA PHE A 102 -3.86 1.42 -15.57
C PHE A 102 -3.41 2.88 -15.69
N LYS A 103 -2.66 3.42 -14.72
CA LYS A 103 -2.12 4.79 -14.75
C LYS A 103 -1.16 5.02 -15.93
N LEU A 104 -0.42 3.99 -16.35
CA LEU A 104 0.46 4.01 -17.53
C LEU A 104 -0.29 3.93 -18.86
N GLY A 105 -1.63 3.77 -18.86
CA GLY A 105 -2.44 3.73 -20.07
C GLY A 105 -2.36 2.42 -20.86
N LEU A 106 -1.69 1.38 -20.34
CA LEU A 106 -1.56 0.07 -20.99
C LEU A 106 -2.88 -0.72 -20.97
N ALA A 107 -3.80 -0.37 -20.07
CA ALA A 107 -5.11 -0.98 -19.96
C ALA A 107 -6.21 0.08 -19.96
N LYS A 108 -7.31 -0.20 -20.66
CA LYS A 108 -8.49 0.67 -20.73
C LYS A 108 -9.22 0.85 -19.38
N SER A 109 -9.12 -0.13 -18.49
CA SER A 109 -9.74 -0.10 -17.16
C SER A 109 -8.90 -0.87 -16.15
N ILE A 110 -9.11 -0.60 -14.86
CA ILE A 110 -8.48 -1.34 -13.76
C ILE A 110 -8.81 -2.83 -13.78
N HIS A 111 -10.02 -3.20 -14.22
CA HIS A 111 -10.42 -4.60 -14.36
C HIS A 111 -9.68 -5.26 -15.55
N HIS A 112 -9.52 -4.53 -16.65
CA HIS A 112 -8.74 -4.97 -17.80
C HIS A 112 -7.26 -5.18 -17.41
N ALA A 113 -6.67 -4.23 -16.65
CA ALA A 113 -5.29 -4.37 -16.14
C ALA A 113 -5.11 -5.68 -15.36
N ARG A 114 -6.08 -6.04 -14.51
CA ARG A 114 -6.03 -7.28 -13.73
C ARG A 114 -6.02 -8.54 -14.60
N VAL A 115 -6.82 -8.54 -15.66
CA VAL A 115 -6.90 -9.66 -16.62
C VAL A 115 -5.58 -9.83 -17.35
N LEU A 116 -5.02 -8.74 -17.89
CA LEU A 116 -3.73 -8.76 -18.59
C LEU A 116 -2.59 -9.28 -17.72
N ILE A 117 -2.54 -8.86 -16.45
CA ILE A 117 -1.54 -9.34 -15.49
C ILE A 117 -1.71 -10.85 -15.30
N LYS A 118 -2.94 -11.30 -15.02
CA LYS A 118 -3.20 -12.72 -14.73
C LYS A 118 -2.94 -13.63 -15.93
N GLN A 119 -3.13 -13.13 -17.15
CA GLN A 119 -2.83 -13.84 -18.40
C GLN A 119 -1.34 -13.82 -18.76
N GLY A 120 -0.50 -13.08 -18.02
CA GLY A 120 0.96 -13.07 -18.23
C GLY A 120 1.43 -12.13 -19.34
N HIS A 121 0.60 -11.19 -19.79
CA HIS A 121 0.98 -10.22 -20.83
C HIS A 121 1.90 -9.10 -20.32
N ILE A 122 2.03 -8.95 -18.99
CA ILE A 122 2.78 -7.86 -18.37
C ILE A 122 4.08 -8.38 -17.75
N ARG A 123 5.15 -7.62 -18.01
CA ARG A 123 6.48 -7.87 -17.46
C ARG A 123 6.92 -6.70 -16.59
N VAL A 124 7.53 -7.01 -15.45
CA VAL A 124 8.27 -6.04 -14.65
C VAL A 124 9.75 -6.27 -14.94
N ARG A 125 10.40 -5.29 -15.57
CA ARG A 125 11.74 -5.45 -16.16
C ARG A 125 11.77 -6.61 -17.16
N LYS A 126 12.48 -7.70 -16.86
CA LYS A 126 12.58 -8.89 -17.71
C LYS A 126 11.67 -10.04 -17.26
N GLN A 127 11.05 -9.95 -16.07
CA GLN A 127 10.27 -11.03 -15.48
C GLN A 127 8.78 -10.87 -15.79
N VAL A 128 8.13 -11.94 -16.25
CA VAL A 128 6.66 -11.99 -16.36
C VAL A 128 6.06 -12.09 -14.96
N VAL A 129 5.11 -11.20 -14.65
CA VAL A 129 4.46 -11.13 -13.34
C VAL A 129 2.98 -11.42 -13.51
N ASN A 130 2.47 -12.46 -12.83
CA ASN A 130 1.07 -12.89 -12.87
C ASN A 130 0.25 -12.47 -11.64
N VAL A 131 0.84 -11.68 -10.73
CA VAL A 131 0.21 -11.25 -9.47
C VAL A 131 -0.18 -9.77 -9.53
N PRO A 132 -1.49 -9.43 -9.53
CA PRO A 132 -1.94 -8.03 -9.55
C PRO A 132 -1.58 -7.23 -8.29
N SER A 133 -1.34 -7.92 -7.17
CA SER A 133 -0.94 -7.36 -5.88
C SER A 133 0.55 -7.05 -5.77
N PHE A 134 1.33 -7.29 -6.82
CA PHE A 134 2.75 -6.96 -6.83
C PHE A 134 2.95 -5.45 -6.59
N ILE A 135 3.87 -5.07 -5.70
CA ILE A 135 4.16 -3.68 -5.37
C ILE A 135 5.29 -3.21 -6.26
N VAL A 136 5.06 -2.12 -6.99
CA VAL A 136 6.01 -1.47 -7.90
C VAL A 136 6.49 -0.16 -7.28
#